data_AF-A0A9D6YT64-F1
#
_entry.id   AF-A0A9D6YT64-F1
#
_cell.length_a   1.000
_cell.length_b   1.000
_cell.length_c   1.000
_cell.angle_alpha   90.00
_cell.angle_beta   90.00
_cell.angle_gamma   90.00
#
_symmetry.space_group_name_H-M   'P 1'
#
loop_
_entity.id
_entity.type
_entity.pdbx_description
1 polymer ?
#
loop_
_entity_poly.entity_id
_entity_poly.type
_entity_poly.pdbx_seq_one_letter_code
_entity_poly.pdbx_strand_id
1 'polypeptide(L)'
;MKRGYTISLVLLFIALLFITATAFAANGSEFVSKEVVVEDLAQNLARWFVWFIMYTFVLVTWVLYALVVFLHLARPYILQILNKFTLRLGADLWWTFYLTGRDIAAVAVFAMGLFNLIPGYLSEIHGLAPWPMIVGPIILGMSIFMKSLVDVDDNPTAFKVYYVLVLAGFGVYSLGIYGIVH
;
A
#
# COMPACT_ATOMS: atom_id res chain seq x y z
N MET A 1 6.95 -28.69 7.63
CA MET A 1 7.62 -27.77 6.67
C MET A 1 7.79 -26.31 7.13
N LYS A 2 7.22 -25.84 8.26
CA LYS A 2 7.36 -24.43 8.71
C LYS A 2 8.64 -24.10 9.53
N ARG A 3 9.27 -25.09 10.16
CA ARG A 3 10.44 -24.88 11.05
C ARG A 3 11.77 -24.61 10.33
N GLY A 4 11.95 -25.09 9.10
CA GLY A 4 13.21 -24.93 8.36
C GLY A 4 13.48 -23.50 7.88
N TYR A 5 12.41 -22.77 7.54
CA TYR A 5 12.50 -21.37 7.09
C TYR A 5 12.89 -20.43 8.22
N THR A 6 12.41 -20.68 9.44
CA THR A 6 12.76 -19.86 10.61
C THR A 6 14.22 -20.00 10.99
N ILE A 7 14.77 -21.21 10.91
CA ILE A 7 16.18 -21.49 11.19
C ILE A 7 17.07 -20.87 10.09
N SER A 8 16.65 -20.95 8.84
CA SER A 8 17.40 -20.34 7.72
C SER A 8 17.41 -18.81 7.80
N LEU A 9 16.30 -18.19 8.22
CA LEU A 9 16.23 -16.73 8.46
C LEU A 9 17.11 -16.28 9.62
N VAL A 10 17.13 -17.05 10.71
CA VAL A 10 17.99 -16.77 11.87
C VAL A 10 19.46 -16.93 11.50
N LEU A 11 19.82 -17.96 10.74
CA LEU A 11 21.19 -18.15 10.25
C LEU A 11 21.63 -17.05 9.29
N LEU A 12 20.73 -16.57 8.43
CA LEU A 12 21.02 -15.47 7.51
C LEU A 12 21.18 -14.13 8.26
N PHE A 13 20.38 -13.91 9.30
CA PHE A 13 20.50 -12.75 10.19
C PHE A 13 21.81 -12.77 11.00
N ILE A 14 22.21 -13.94 11.51
CA ILE A 14 23.49 -14.13 12.21
C ILE A 14 24.67 -13.94 11.25
N ALA A 15 24.59 -14.45 10.02
CA ALA A 15 25.61 -14.24 9.00
C ALA A 15 25.76 -12.76 8.62
N LEU A 16 24.65 -12.01 8.54
CA LEU A 16 24.66 -10.58 8.27
C LEU A 16 25.34 -9.79 9.39
N LEU A 17 25.07 -10.14 10.66
CA LEU A 17 25.75 -9.57 11.83
C LEU A 17 27.26 -9.84 11.82
N PHE A 18 27.67 -11.04 11.41
CA PHE A 18 29.09 -11.40 11.32
C PHE A 18 29.81 -10.65 10.19
N ILE A 19 29.18 -10.46 9.03
CA ILE A 19 29.77 -9.70 7.91
C ILE A 19 29.93 -8.22 8.26
N THR A 20 28.98 -7.63 8.99
CA THR A 20 29.14 -6.27 9.51
C THR A 20 30.23 -6.17 10.57
N ALA A 21 30.39 -7.20 11.42
CA ALA A 21 31.43 -7.23 12.45
C ALA A 21 32.85 -7.38 11.86
N THR A 22 33.02 -8.16 10.78
CA THR A 22 34.33 -8.31 10.11
C THR A 22 34.68 -7.09 9.27
N ALA A 23 33.70 -6.42 8.65
CA ALA A 23 33.91 -5.12 8.01
C ALA A 23 34.31 -4.03 9.02
N PHE A 24 33.79 -4.09 10.25
CA PHE A 24 34.15 -3.20 11.34
C PHE A 24 35.55 -3.50 11.91
N ALA A 25 35.93 -4.77 12.03
CA ALA A 25 37.25 -5.19 12.48
C ALA A 25 38.36 -4.89 11.46
N ALA A 26 38.07 -4.91 10.16
CA ALA A 26 39.01 -4.57 9.10
C ALA A 26 39.39 -3.08 9.07
N ASN A 27 38.58 -2.21 9.69
CA ASN A 27 38.84 -0.77 9.81
C ASN A 27 39.60 -0.39 11.11
N GLY A 28 40.03 -1.38 11.89
CA GLY A 28 40.56 -1.24 13.25
C GLY A 28 41.98 -0.71 13.40
N SER A 29 42.40 0.31 12.65
CA SER A 29 43.65 1.05 12.95
C SER A 29 43.45 2.44 13.57
N GLU A 30 42.20 2.89 13.66
CA GLU A 30 41.86 4.07 14.45
C GLU A 30 40.89 3.64 15.55
N PHE A 31 41.25 3.94 16.80
CA PHE A 31 40.37 3.70 17.95
C PHE A 31 39.16 4.63 17.84
N VAL A 32 38.16 4.22 17.05
CA VAL A 32 36.87 4.88 16.98
C VAL A 32 36.30 4.89 18.40
N SER A 33 36.15 6.08 18.97
CA SER A 33 35.59 6.24 20.31
C SER A 33 34.22 5.56 20.36
N LYS A 34 33.90 4.87 21.47
CA LYS A 34 32.61 4.18 21.62
C LYS A 34 31.42 5.11 21.36
N GLU A 35 31.58 6.41 21.59
CA GLU A 35 30.59 7.44 21.32
C GLU A 35 30.26 7.56 19.83
N VAL A 36 31.28 7.57 18.95
CA VAL A 36 31.09 7.60 17.48
C VAL A 36 30.38 6.34 16.98
N VAL A 37 30.71 5.17 17.53
CA VAL A 37 30.06 3.90 17.15
C VAL A 37 28.58 3.88 17.56
N VAL A 38 28.27 4.41 18.75
CA VAL A 38 26.89 4.48 19.26
C VAL A 38 26.06 5.49 18.47
N GLU A 39 26.66 6.62 18.09
CA GLU A 39 26.01 7.64 17.26
C GLU A 39 25.75 7.13 15.83
N ASP A 40 26.72 6.47 15.22
CA ASP A 40 26.55 5.83 13.90
C ASP A 40 25.46 4.75 13.93
N LEU A 41 25.40 3.94 14.99
CA LEU A 41 24.36 2.92 15.14
C LEU A 41 22.98 3.56 15.28
N ALA A 42 22.86 4.61 16.10
CA ALA A 42 21.60 5.32 16.32
C ALA A 42 21.09 5.98 15.03
N GLN A 43 21.98 6.67 14.29
CA GLN A 43 21.63 7.31 13.02
C GLN A 43 21.24 6.28 11.95
N ASN A 44 21.96 5.16 11.87
CA ASN A 44 21.62 4.09 10.94
C ASN A 44 20.27 3.46 11.29
N LEU A 45 20.02 3.15 12.56
CA LEU A 45 18.75 2.57 12.99
C LEU A 45 17.56 3.51 12.70
N ALA A 46 17.71 4.80 12.97
CA ALA A 46 16.70 5.80 12.65
C ALA A 46 16.39 5.84 11.14
N ARG A 47 17.43 5.81 10.30
CA ARG A 47 17.29 5.76 8.83
C ARG A 47 16.53 4.51 8.37
N TRP A 48 16.89 3.34 8.90
CA TRP A 48 16.20 2.07 8.62
C TRP A 48 14.73 2.13 9.01
N PHE A 49 14.41 2.72 10.16
CA PHE A 49 13.04 2.84 10.65
C PHE A 49 12.18 3.73 9.74
N VAL A 50 12.74 4.86 9.28
CA VAL A 50 12.06 5.75 8.32
C VAL A 50 11.77 5.00 7.03
N TRP A 51 12.75 4.33 6.44
CA TRP A 51 12.56 3.54 5.22
C TRP A 51 11.51 2.44 5.40
N PHE A 52 11.55 1.72 6.52
CA PHE A 52 10.57 0.69 6.84
C PHE A 52 9.14 1.24 6.84
N ILE A 53 8.92 2.39 7.48
CA ILE A 53 7.60 3.04 7.50
C ILE A 53 7.17 3.42 6.08
N MET A 54 8.06 4.04 5.31
CA MET A 54 7.76 4.50 3.95
C MET A 54 7.36 3.34 3.02
N TYR A 55 8.14 2.26 3.02
CA TYR A 55 7.81 1.05 2.25
C TYR A 55 6.51 0.41 2.70
N THR A 56 6.28 0.32 4.02
CA THR A 56 5.04 -0.25 4.57
C THR A 56 3.84 0.55 4.11
N PHE A 57 3.91 1.87 4.14
CA PHE A 57 2.80 2.74 3.75
C PHE A 57 2.45 2.57 2.27
N VAL A 58 3.47 2.48 1.41
CA VAL A 58 3.33 2.22 -0.03
C VAL A 58 2.65 0.88 -0.29
N LEU A 59 3.10 -0.18 0.38
CA LEU A 59 2.56 -1.54 0.22
C LEU A 59 1.14 -1.66 0.80
N VAL A 60 0.87 -1.06 1.95
CA VAL A 60 -0.47 -1.02 2.54
C VAL A 60 -1.43 -0.29 1.60
N THR A 61 -1.00 0.83 1.01
CA THR A 61 -1.80 1.54 -0.01
C THR A 61 -2.12 0.63 -1.19
N TRP A 62 -1.15 -0.15 -1.68
CA TRP A 62 -1.37 -1.10 -2.77
C TRP A 62 -2.39 -2.19 -2.41
N VAL A 63 -2.26 -2.78 -1.21
CA VAL A 63 -3.18 -3.82 -0.73
C VAL A 63 -4.59 -3.27 -0.52
N LEU A 64 -4.73 -2.09 0.06
CA LEU A 64 -6.02 -1.43 0.23
C LEU A 64 -6.65 -1.07 -1.12
N TYR A 65 -5.84 -0.64 -2.10
CA TYR A 65 -6.33 -0.40 -3.45
C TYR A 65 -6.85 -1.70 -4.08
N ALA A 66 -6.11 -2.81 -3.94
CA ALA A 66 -6.60 -4.12 -4.38
C ALA A 66 -7.94 -4.47 -3.72
N LEU A 67 -8.08 -4.25 -2.41
CA LEU A 67 -9.35 -4.43 -1.70
C LEU A 67 -10.49 -3.59 -2.31
N VAL A 68 -10.23 -2.33 -2.64
CA VAL A 68 -11.22 -1.47 -3.33
C VAL A 68 -11.65 -2.12 -4.65
N VAL A 69 -10.72 -2.56 -5.49
CA VAL A 69 -11.04 -3.23 -6.76
C VAL A 69 -11.87 -4.50 -6.52
N PHE A 70 -11.49 -5.33 -5.53
CA PHE A 70 -12.24 -6.53 -5.16
C PHE A 70 -13.67 -6.20 -4.71
N LEU A 71 -13.87 -5.14 -3.91
CA LEU A 71 -15.20 -4.72 -3.48
C LEU A 71 -16.06 -4.27 -4.66
N HIS A 72 -15.49 -3.62 -5.68
CA HIS A 72 -16.24 -3.25 -6.88
C HIS A 72 -16.62 -4.48 -7.72
N LEU A 73 -15.71 -5.44 -7.83
CA LEU A 73 -15.97 -6.74 -8.48
C LEU A 73 -17.01 -7.58 -7.73
N ALA A 74 -17.14 -7.41 -6.41
CA ALA A 74 -18.08 -8.15 -5.57
C ALA A 74 -19.54 -7.72 -5.73
N ARG A 75 -19.84 -6.58 -6.38
CA ARG A 75 -21.21 -6.05 -6.55
C ARG A 75 -22.23 -7.10 -7.02
N PRO A 76 -22.04 -7.82 -8.15
CA PRO A 76 -23.01 -8.83 -8.61
C PRO A 76 -23.24 -9.95 -7.58
N TYR A 77 -22.21 -10.33 -6.83
CA TYR A 77 -22.31 -11.34 -5.79
C TYR A 77 -23.13 -10.85 -4.59
N ILE A 78 -22.90 -9.60 -4.16
CA ILE A 78 -23.68 -8.96 -3.09
C ILE A 78 -25.16 -8.84 -3.48
N LEU A 79 -25.47 -8.48 -4.72
CA LEU A 79 -26.85 -8.44 -5.23
C LEU A 79 -27.54 -9.81 -5.18
N GLN A 80 -26.82 -10.90 -5.46
CA GLN A 80 -27.36 -12.25 -5.32
C GLN A 80 -27.63 -12.63 -3.86
N ILE A 81 -26.78 -12.20 -2.92
CA ILE A 81 -27.00 -12.41 -1.49
C ILE A 81 -28.23 -11.63 -1.02
N LEU A 82 -28.38 -10.39 -1.48
CA LEU A 82 -29.51 -9.53 -1.11
C LEU A 82 -30.86 -10.16 -1.45
N ASN A 83 -30.94 -10.83 -2.61
CA ASN A 83 -32.16 -11.54 -3.04
C ASN A 83 -32.52 -12.75 -2.17
N LYS A 84 -31.62 -13.24 -1.31
CA LYS A 84 -31.88 -14.36 -0.41
C LYS A 84 -32.42 -13.94 0.96
N PHE A 85 -32.36 -12.64 1.29
CA PHE A 85 -32.91 -12.16 2.55
C PHE A 85 -34.44 -12.17 2.50
N THR A 86 -35.05 -12.84 3.47
CA THR A 86 -36.51 -12.85 3.65
C THR A 86 -37.05 -11.55 4.22
N LEU A 87 -36.22 -10.80 4.96
CA LEU A 87 -36.55 -9.48 5.49
C LEU A 87 -35.97 -8.36 4.60
N ARG A 88 -36.83 -7.44 4.17
CA ARG A 88 -36.42 -6.22 3.43
C ARG A 88 -35.44 -5.36 4.21
N LEU A 89 -35.61 -5.27 5.53
CA LEU A 89 -34.72 -4.49 6.41
C LEU A 89 -33.28 -5.03 6.40
N GLY A 90 -33.12 -6.35 6.42
CA GLY A 90 -31.80 -6.98 6.39
C GLY A 90 -31.09 -6.75 5.06
N ALA A 91 -31.82 -6.83 3.96
CA ALA A 91 -31.29 -6.52 2.64
C ALA A 91 -30.83 -5.05 2.55
N ASP A 92 -31.65 -4.11 2.99
CA ASP A 92 -31.32 -2.68 2.92
C ASP A 92 -30.11 -2.31 3.78
N LEU A 93 -30.03 -2.85 4.99
CA LEU A 93 -28.88 -2.64 5.88
C LEU A 93 -27.58 -3.24 5.29
N TRP A 94 -27.66 -4.45 4.73
CA TRP A 94 -26.51 -5.11 4.11
C TRP A 94 -26.00 -4.35 2.88
N TRP A 95 -26.92 -3.86 2.05
CA TRP A 95 -26.58 -3.02 0.90
C TRP A 95 -25.87 -1.74 1.34
N THR A 96 -26.44 -1.03 2.32
CA THR A 96 -25.86 0.21 2.85
C THR A 96 -24.47 -0.02 3.45
N PHE A 97 -24.28 -1.10 4.20
CA PHE A 97 -22.97 -1.46 4.77
C PHE A 97 -21.92 -1.73 3.67
N TYR A 98 -22.31 -2.46 2.62
CA TYR A 98 -21.44 -2.70 1.48
C TYR A 98 -21.05 -1.41 0.75
N LEU A 99 -22.00 -0.52 0.46
CA LEU A 99 -21.73 0.77 -0.20
C LEU A 99 -20.79 1.62 0.64
N THR A 100 -21.11 1.76 1.93
CA THR A 100 -20.33 2.58 2.87
C THR A 100 -18.92 2.02 3.04
N GLY A 101 -18.77 0.70 3.19
CA GLY A 101 -17.46 0.06 3.34
C GLY A 101 -16.58 0.22 2.09
N ARG A 102 -17.17 0.06 0.89
CA ARG A 102 -16.49 0.31 -0.40
C ARG A 102 -16.01 1.74 -0.51
N ASP A 103 -16.86 2.70 -0.13
CA ASP A 103 -16.57 4.13 -0.28
C ASP A 103 -15.53 4.59 0.75
N ILE A 104 -15.62 4.15 2.00
CA ILE A 104 -14.60 4.39 3.03
C ILE A 104 -13.25 3.81 2.60
N ALA A 105 -13.22 2.59 2.06
CA ALA A 105 -12.00 1.99 1.56
C ALA A 105 -11.38 2.82 0.41
N ALA A 106 -12.19 3.29 -0.54
CA ALA A 106 -11.71 4.13 -1.64
C ALA A 106 -11.14 5.47 -1.12
N VAL A 107 -11.83 6.12 -0.18
CA VAL A 107 -11.36 7.36 0.45
C VAL A 107 -10.08 7.13 1.25
N ALA A 108 -9.96 6.01 1.98
CA ALA A 108 -8.76 5.67 2.72
C ALA A 108 -7.55 5.47 1.80
N VAL A 109 -7.72 4.76 0.67
CA VAL A 109 -6.65 4.60 -0.32
C VAL A 109 -6.27 5.95 -0.93
N PHE A 110 -7.25 6.81 -1.23
CA PHE A 110 -6.96 8.15 -1.74
C PHE A 110 -6.17 8.97 -0.72
N ALA A 111 -6.59 8.99 0.55
CA ALA A 111 -5.91 9.70 1.62
C ALA A 111 -4.46 9.20 1.83
N MET A 112 -4.25 7.88 1.81
CA MET A 112 -2.91 7.29 1.85
C MET A 112 -2.10 7.66 0.60
N GLY A 113 -2.72 7.63 -0.57
CA GLY A 113 -2.10 8.01 -1.84
C GLY A 113 -1.66 9.48 -1.89
N LEU A 114 -2.27 10.39 -1.11
CA LEU A 114 -1.83 11.78 -1.01
C LEU A 114 -0.44 11.92 -0.36
N PHE A 115 -0.02 10.99 0.48
CA PHE A 115 1.34 11.02 1.05
C PHE A 115 2.41 10.87 -0.04
N ASN A 116 2.09 10.17 -1.13
CA ASN A 116 3.00 10.02 -2.26
C ASN A 116 3.23 11.34 -3.02
N LEU A 117 2.35 12.34 -2.83
CA LEU A 117 2.50 13.66 -3.44
C LEU A 117 3.43 14.58 -2.63
N ILE A 118 3.81 14.19 -1.41
CA ILE A 118 4.72 14.97 -0.57
C ILE A 118 6.11 14.99 -1.24
N PRO A 119 6.66 16.17 -1.57
CA PRO A 119 8.00 16.27 -2.14
C PRO A 119 9.03 15.62 -1.21
N GLY A 120 9.89 14.75 -1.73
CA GLY A 120 10.88 14.02 -0.93
C GLY A 120 10.47 12.59 -0.58
N TYR A 121 9.17 12.32 -0.40
CA TYR A 121 8.70 11.03 0.10
C TYR A 121 9.06 9.86 -0.82
N LEU A 122 8.85 9.98 -2.12
CA LEU A 122 9.19 8.90 -3.06
C LEU A 122 10.64 8.97 -3.59
N SER A 123 11.33 10.10 -3.45
CA SER A 123 12.71 10.25 -3.94
C SER A 123 13.74 9.57 -3.05
N GLU A 124 13.42 9.39 -1.76
CA GLU A 124 14.27 8.65 -0.81
C GLU A 124 14.15 7.13 -0.99
N ILE A 125 13.11 6.67 -1.70
CA ILE A 125 12.94 5.28 -2.13
C ILE A 125 13.76 5.11 -3.43
N HIS A 126 15.08 4.99 -3.27
CA HIS A 126 16.06 4.90 -4.36
C HIS A 126 15.64 3.86 -5.42
N GLY A 127 15.40 4.29 -6.66
CA GLY A 127 15.43 3.40 -7.84
C GLY A 127 14.43 3.64 -8.97
N LEU A 128 13.33 4.39 -8.78
CA LEU A 128 12.21 4.29 -9.73
C LEU A 128 11.52 5.59 -10.09
N ALA A 129 10.81 5.51 -11.21
CA ALA A 129 9.89 6.51 -11.71
C ALA A 129 8.76 6.70 -10.66
N PRO A 130 8.75 7.78 -9.86
CA PRO A 130 7.75 7.99 -8.79
C PRO A 130 6.36 8.27 -9.37
N TRP A 131 6.31 8.61 -10.66
CA TRP A 131 5.14 9.14 -11.32
C TRP A 131 3.95 8.19 -11.36
N PRO A 132 4.04 6.85 -11.54
CA PRO A 132 2.86 5.98 -11.52
C PRO A 132 2.22 5.92 -10.13
N MET A 133 3.04 5.99 -9.07
CA MET A 133 2.58 5.99 -7.68
C MET A 133 1.88 7.30 -7.29
N ILE A 134 2.18 8.39 -8.01
CA ILE A 134 1.50 9.68 -7.89
C ILE A 134 0.23 9.71 -8.75
N VAL A 135 0.32 9.24 -9.99
CA VAL A 135 -0.78 9.26 -10.95
C VAL A 135 -1.92 8.32 -10.55
N GLY A 136 -1.62 7.14 -10.01
CA GLY A 136 -2.63 6.16 -9.58
C GLY A 136 -3.65 6.75 -8.59
N PRO A 137 -3.22 7.34 -7.45
CA PRO A 137 -4.11 8.02 -6.51
C PRO A 137 -4.84 9.22 -7.10
N ILE A 138 -4.24 9.95 -8.04
CA ILE A 138 -4.93 11.06 -8.72
C ILE A 138 -6.10 10.52 -9.55
N ILE A 139 -5.92 9.42 -10.29
CA ILE A 139 -7.00 8.77 -11.04
C ILE A 139 -8.10 8.26 -10.09
N LEU A 140 -7.74 7.69 -8.93
CA LEU A 140 -8.71 7.33 -7.90
C LEU A 140 -9.44 8.57 -7.35
N GLY A 141 -8.74 9.67 -7.14
CA GLY A 141 -9.33 10.95 -6.75
C GLY A 141 -10.36 11.43 -7.77
N MET A 142 -10.04 11.31 -9.06
CA MET A 142 -10.98 11.62 -10.15
C MET A 142 -12.20 10.70 -10.13
N SER A 143 -12.06 9.43 -9.78
CA SER A 143 -13.20 8.51 -9.70
C SER A 143 -14.13 8.88 -8.54
N ILE A 144 -13.57 9.20 -7.37
CA ILE A 144 -14.33 9.67 -6.21
C ILE A 144 -15.01 11.01 -6.53
N PHE A 145 -14.30 11.91 -7.19
CA PHE A 145 -14.84 13.19 -7.63
C PHE A 145 -16.00 13.00 -8.61
N MET A 146 -15.87 12.12 -9.59
CA MET A 146 -16.96 11.75 -10.50
C MET A 146 -18.17 11.22 -9.74
N LYS A 147 -17.95 10.35 -8.76
CA LYS A 147 -19.01 9.81 -7.90
C LYS A 147 -19.70 10.89 -7.06
N SER A 148 -19.00 11.98 -6.71
CA SER A 148 -19.62 13.13 -6.04
C SER A 148 -20.51 13.96 -6.98
N LEU A 149 -20.28 13.91 -8.30
CA LEU A 149 -21.01 14.72 -9.28
C LEU A 149 -22.20 13.98 -9.90
N VAL A 150 -22.11 12.66 -10.00
CA VAL A 150 -23.08 11.82 -10.70
C VAL A 150 -23.47 10.66 -9.80
N ASP A 151 -24.74 10.26 -9.83
CA ASP A 151 -25.18 9.03 -9.20
C ASP A 151 -24.66 7.81 -9.97
N VAL A 152 -23.49 7.35 -9.56
CA VAL A 152 -22.76 6.24 -10.17
C VAL A 152 -23.41 4.89 -9.85
N ASP A 153 -24.18 4.78 -8.76
CA ASP A 153 -24.74 3.51 -8.31
C ASP A 153 -26.04 3.16 -9.06
N ASP A 154 -26.81 4.18 -9.49
CA ASP A 154 -28.05 4.02 -10.27
C ASP A 154 -27.85 4.01 -11.80
N ASN A 155 -26.87 4.76 -12.33
CA ASN A 155 -26.64 4.84 -13.77
C ASN A 155 -25.62 3.78 -14.27
N PRO A 156 -26.02 2.82 -15.15
CA PRO A 156 -25.13 1.76 -15.62
C PRO A 156 -23.91 2.25 -16.39
N THR A 157 -24.02 3.37 -17.11
CA THR A 157 -22.91 3.93 -17.89
C THR A 157 -21.92 4.63 -16.97
N ALA A 158 -22.41 5.41 -16.01
CA ALA A 158 -21.57 6.06 -15.00
C ALA A 158 -20.81 5.03 -14.15
N PHE A 159 -21.49 3.94 -13.77
CA PHE A 159 -20.86 2.81 -13.06
C PHE A 159 -19.67 2.22 -13.83
N LYS A 160 -19.82 1.98 -15.13
CA LYS A 160 -18.74 1.42 -15.96
C LYS A 160 -17.54 2.35 -16.02
N VAL A 161 -17.77 3.66 -16.23
CA VAL A 161 -16.69 4.66 -16.31
C VAL A 161 -15.96 4.76 -14.97
N TYR A 162 -16.71 4.85 -13.87
CA TYR A 162 -16.14 4.87 -12.53
C TYR A 162 -15.30 3.61 -12.24
N TYR A 163 -15.83 2.44 -12.56
CA TYR A 163 -15.13 1.16 -12.40
C TYR A 163 -13.84 1.10 -13.22
N VAL A 164 -13.88 1.54 -14.49
CA VAL A 164 -12.68 1.62 -15.35
C VAL A 164 -11.65 2.57 -14.78
N LEU A 165 -12.06 3.72 -14.23
CA LEU A 165 -11.13 4.64 -13.56
C LEU A 165 -10.48 4.00 -12.34
N VAL A 166 -11.26 3.34 -11.48
CA VAL A 166 -10.73 2.66 -10.28
C VAL A 166 -9.69 1.59 -10.69
N LEU A 167 -10.01 0.78 -11.70
CA LEU A 167 -9.10 -0.23 -12.25
C LEU A 167 -7.85 0.38 -12.90
N ALA A 168 -8.02 1.45 -13.68
CA ALA A 168 -6.91 2.14 -14.34
C ALA A 168 -5.94 2.72 -13.30
N GLY A 169 -6.47 3.39 -12.27
CA GLY A 169 -5.64 3.92 -11.19
C GLY A 169 -4.94 2.82 -10.40
N PHE A 170 -5.60 1.67 -10.17
CA PHE A 170 -4.97 0.50 -9.52
C PHE A 170 -3.84 -0.07 -10.38
N GLY A 171 -4.08 -0.22 -11.69
CA GLY A 171 -3.09 -0.71 -12.65
C GLY A 171 -1.87 0.20 -12.70
N VAL A 172 -2.08 1.52 -12.83
CA VAL A 172 -1.00 2.51 -12.84
C VAL A 172 -0.23 2.50 -11.52
N TYR A 173 -0.92 2.44 -10.37
CA TYR A 173 -0.25 2.36 -9.08
C TYR A 173 0.58 1.07 -8.93
N SER A 174 0.04 -0.06 -9.40
CA SER A 174 0.73 -1.35 -9.37
C SER A 174 1.98 -1.36 -10.24
N LEU A 175 2.00 -0.66 -11.39
CA LEU A 175 3.21 -0.50 -12.20
C LEU A 175 4.34 0.16 -11.41
N GLY A 176 4.01 1.13 -10.55
CA GLY A 176 4.96 1.74 -9.63
C GLY A 176 5.53 0.73 -8.63
N ILE A 177 4.67 -0.12 -8.05
CA ILE A 177 5.08 -1.19 -7.12
C ILE A 177 5.94 -2.25 -7.80
N TYR A 178 5.59 -2.70 -9.00
CA TYR A 178 6.40 -3.69 -9.73
C TYR A 178 7.78 -3.17 -10.07
N GLY A 179 7.89 -1.86 -10.29
CA GLY A 179 9.19 -1.21 -10.35
C GLY A 179 10.04 -1.47 -9.11
N ILE A 180 9.45 -1.45 -7.89
CA ILE A 180 10.18 -1.58 -6.60
C ILE A 180 10.79 -2.96 -6.41
N VAL A 181 10.18 -3.99 -7.00
CA VAL A 181 10.54 -5.39 -6.75
C VAL A 181 11.67 -5.89 -7.67
N HIS A 182 12.03 -5.14 -8.73
CA HIS A 182 13.01 -5.52 -9.74
C HIS A 182 14.09 -4.47 -9.92
#